data_AF-A0A2J7Y1C2-F1
#
_entry.id   AF-A0A2J7Y1C2-F1
#
_cell.length_a   1.000
_cell.length_b   1.000
_cell.length_c   1.000
_cell.angle_alpha   90.00
_cell.angle_beta   90.00
_cell.angle_gamma   90.00
#
_symmetry.space_group_name_H-M   'P 1'
#
loop_
_entity.id
_entity.type
_entity.pdbx_description
1 polymer ?
#
loop_
_entity_poly.entity_id
_entity_poly.type
_entity_poly.pdbx_seq_one_letter_code
_entity_poly.pdbx_strand_id
1 'polypeptide(L)'
;MAARLYSVRDYSPFLELRTPFSDAEAFRMVLLLVFFPIRMAIAVWAVSVVAIINTWAAWGWPVDKPLTAERRAWVLYSKEFLVIVLWMLGFRVKVTGRENIRRAEELGSVIVFNHVSYVD
;
A
#
# COMPACT_ATOMS: atom_id res chain seq x y z
N MET A 1 -2.97 52.56 -18.50
CA MET A 1 -3.26 51.13 -18.76
C MET A 1 -2.43 50.31 -17.77
N ALA A 2 -3.00 50.02 -16.59
CA ALA A 2 -2.28 49.35 -15.51
C ALA A 2 -2.48 47.84 -15.62
N ALA A 3 -1.39 47.10 -15.80
CA ALA A 3 -1.40 45.64 -15.80
C ALA A 3 -1.71 45.14 -14.37
N ARG A 4 -2.88 44.53 -14.17
CA ARG A 4 -3.15 43.72 -12.98
C ARG A 4 -2.26 42.48 -13.04
N LEU A 5 -1.25 42.44 -12.17
CA LEU A 5 -0.53 41.22 -11.85
C LEU A 5 -1.49 40.29 -11.10
N TYR A 6 -2.10 39.36 -11.83
CA TYR A 6 -2.83 38.25 -11.23
C TYR A 6 -1.81 37.33 -10.55
N SER A 7 -1.97 37.12 -9.25
CA SER A 7 -1.10 36.23 -8.50
C SER A 7 -1.38 34.79 -8.92
N VAL A 8 -0.34 33.96 -9.08
CA VAL A 8 -0.42 32.54 -9.47
C VAL A 8 -1.30 31.70 -8.52
N ARG A 9 -1.69 32.24 -7.35
CA ARG A 9 -2.61 31.59 -6.41
C ARG A 9 -4.05 31.46 -6.93
N ASP A 10 -4.46 32.29 -7.88
CA ASP A 10 -5.87 32.33 -8.34
C ASP A 10 -6.22 31.22 -9.36
N TYR A 11 -5.24 30.42 -9.81
CA TYR A 11 -5.41 29.39 -10.86
C TYR A 11 -5.05 27.97 -10.42
N SER A 12 -5.00 27.67 -9.12
CA SER A 12 -4.95 26.27 -8.69
C SER A 12 -6.38 25.73 -8.61
N PRO A 13 -6.82 24.84 -9.52
CA PRO A 13 -8.14 24.22 -9.46
C PRO A 13 -8.33 23.28 -8.24
N PHE A 14 -7.34 23.20 -7.35
CA PHE A 14 -7.31 22.32 -6.17
C PHE A 14 -7.18 23.07 -4.83
N LEU A 15 -7.00 24.40 -4.84
CA LEU A 15 -6.96 25.20 -3.61
C LEU A 15 -8.37 25.69 -3.26
N GLU A 16 -9.23 24.77 -2.86
CA GLU A 16 -10.48 25.11 -2.19
C GLU A 16 -10.18 25.72 -0.82
N LEU A 17 -9.94 27.04 -0.78
CA LEU A 17 -9.69 27.81 0.45
C LEU A 17 -10.93 27.97 1.35
N ARG A 18 -12.04 27.29 1.04
CA ARG A 18 -13.36 27.52 1.66
C ARG A 18 -14.19 26.25 1.89
N THR A 19 -13.57 25.11 2.14
CA THR A 19 -14.28 24.04 2.87
C THR A 19 -14.14 24.35 4.36
N PRO A 20 -15.20 24.87 5.03
CA PRO A 20 -15.14 25.09 6.46
C PRO A 20 -14.95 23.73 7.12
N PHE A 21 -13.81 23.56 7.80
CA PHE A 21 -13.55 22.38 8.61
C PHE A 21 -14.69 22.23 9.61
N SER A 22 -15.59 21.29 9.32
CA SER A 22 -16.82 21.12 10.07
C SER A 22 -16.55 20.35 11.37
N ASP A 23 -17.39 20.55 12.39
CA ASP A 23 -17.29 19.80 13.64
C ASP A 23 -17.36 18.27 13.41
N ALA A 24 -18.07 17.85 12.36
CA ALA A 24 -18.13 16.46 11.92
C ALA A 24 -16.79 15.94 11.36
N GLU A 25 -16.05 16.76 10.62
CA GLU A 25 -14.71 16.43 10.12
C GLU A 25 -13.68 16.45 11.25
N ALA A 26 -13.79 17.41 12.18
CA ALA A 26 -12.98 17.45 13.39
C ALA A 26 -13.14 16.17 14.22
N PHE A 27 -14.39 15.73 14.43
CA PHE A 27 -14.67 14.48 15.13
C PHE A 27 -14.10 13.25 14.40
N ARG A 28 -14.24 13.18 13.07
CA ARG A 28 -13.63 12.09 12.26
C ARG A 28 -12.12 12.10 12.35
N MET A 29 -11.48 13.26 12.32
CA MET A 29 -10.03 13.39 12.46
C MET A 29 -9.56 12.97 13.85
N VAL A 30 -10.26 13.34 14.92
CA VAL A 30 -9.92 12.92 16.28
C VAL A 30 -10.05 11.40 16.43
N LEU A 31 -11.15 10.82 15.94
CA LEU A 31 -11.30 9.36 15.94
C LEU A 31 -10.18 8.69 15.13
N LEU A 32 -9.88 9.19 13.92
CA LEU A 32 -8.78 8.68 13.11
C LEU A 32 -7.44 8.77 13.85
N LEU A 33 -7.16 9.86 14.56
CA LEU A 33 -5.94 10.05 15.34
C LEU A 33 -5.83 9.03 16.47
N VAL A 34 -6.93 8.74 17.18
CA VAL A 34 -6.95 7.75 18.27
C VAL A 34 -6.80 6.32 17.73
N PHE A 35 -7.43 6.01 16.61
CA PHE A 35 -7.31 4.68 16.00
C PHE A 35 -6.01 4.49 15.21
N PHE A 36 -5.32 5.57 14.84
CA PHE A 36 -4.09 5.50 14.05
C PHE A 36 -2.98 4.67 14.73
N PRO A 37 -2.62 4.88 16.02
CA PRO A 37 -1.65 4.04 16.71
C PRO A 37 -2.02 2.56 16.71
N ILE A 38 -3.31 2.25 16.91
CA ILE A 38 -3.81 0.88 16.90
C ILE A 38 -3.63 0.26 15.51
N ARG A 39 -3.99 1.00 14.44
CA ARG A 39 -3.80 0.53 13.06
C ARG A 39 -2.32 0.32 12.73
N MET A 40 -1.46 1.24 13.16
CA MET A 40 -0.01 1.11 12.97
C MET A 40 0.55 -0.09 13.73
N ALA A 41 0.10 -0.34 14.97
CA ALA A 41 0.51 -1.51 15.74
C ALA A 41 0.10 -2.82 15.04
N ILE A 42 -1.12 -2.91 14.53
CA ILE A 42 -1.60 -4.08 13.77
C ILE A 42 -0.78 -4.25 12.47
N ALA A 43 -0.50 -3.16 11.75
CA ALA A 43 0.30 -3.20 10.53
C ALA A 43 1.73 -3.68 10.79
N VAL A 44 2.39 -3.12 11.81
CA VAL A 44 3.74 -3.52 12.23
C VAL A 44 3.75 -5.00 12.62
N TRP A 45 2.77 -5.43 13.43
CA TRP A 45 2.66 -6.83 13.84
C TRP A 45 2.47 -7.77 12.64
N ALA A 46 1.61 -7.41 11.70
CA ALA A 46 1.39 -8.21 10.48
C ALA A 46 2.67 -8.33 9.64
N VAL A 47 3.41 -7.22 9.45
CA VAL A 47 4.70 -7.23 8.73
C VAL A 47 5.73 -8.08 9.48
N SER A 48 5.80 -8.01 10.82
CA SER A 48 6.69 -8.85 11.61
C SER A 48 6.38 -10.34 11.46
N VAL A 49 5.10 -10.73 11.47
CA VAL A 49 4.68 -12.13 11.24
C VAL A 49 5.11 -12.62 9.86
N VAL A 50 4.91 -11.81 8.81
CA VAL A 50 5.38 -12.16 7.46
C VAL A 50 6.90 -12.29 7.40
N ALA A 51 7.64 -11.38 8.03
CA ALA A 51 9.09 -11.44 8.10
C ALA A 51 9.57 -12.72 8.78
N ILE A 52 8.93 -13.14 9.88
CA ILE A 52 9.23 -14.40 10.58
C ILE A 52 8.95 -15.61 9.67
N ILE A 53 7.77 -15.67 9.04
CA ILE A 53 7.40 -16.79 8.16
C ILE A 53 8.37 -16.90 6.99
N ASN A 54 8.71 -15.78 6.34
CA ASN A 54 9.64 -15.78 5.21
C ASN A 54 11.06 -16.16 5.65
N THR A 55 11.50 -15.68 6.83
CA THR A 55 12.80 -16.04 7.40
C THR A 55 12.86 -17.54 7.68
N TRP A 56 11.84 -18.12 8.30
CA TRP A 56 11.77 -19.57 8.54
C TRP A 56 11.69 -20.39 7.25
N ALA A 57 10.91 -19.94 6.27
CA ALA A 57 10.81 -20.62 4.98
C ALA A 57 12.15 -20.63 4.22
N ALA A 58 12.93 -19.55 4.33
CA ALA A 58 14.25 -19.43 3.71
C ALA A 58 15.41 -19.96 4.58
N TRP A 59 15.17 -20.21 5.87
CA TRP A 59 16.23 -20.58 6.81
C TRP A 59 16.95 -21.85 6.38
N GLY A 60 18.27 -21.75 6.22
CA GLY A 60 19.14 -22.85 5.78
C GLY A 60 18.87 -23.35 4.36
N TRP A 61 18.12 -22.62 3.53
CA TRP A 61 17.87 -23.00 2.14
C TRP A 61 18.98 -22.48 1.21
N PRO A 62 19.45 -23.27 0.22
CA PRO A 62 20.43 -22.81 -0.74
C PRO A 62 19.89 -21.63 -1.59
N VAL A 63 20.69 -20.58 -1.74
CA VAL A 63 20.30 -19.33 -2.46
C VAL A 63 20.13 -19.57 -3.97
N ASP A 64 20.86 -20.55 -4.51
CA ASP A 64 20.85 -20.95 -5.92
C ASP A 64 19.64 -21.83 -6.29
N LYS A 65 18.89 -22.31 -5.30
CA LYS A 65 17.78 -23.24 -5.54
C LYS A 65 16.42 -22.60 -5.27
N PRO A 66 15.43 -22.84 -6.13
CA PRO A 66 14.07 -22.42 -5.84
C PRO A 66 13.57 -23.08 -4.54
N LEU A 67 12.73 -22.36 -3.79
CA LEU A 67 12.03 -22.93 -2.64
C LEU A 67 11.15 -24.12 -3.06
N THR A 68 11.05 -25.12 -2.17
CA THR A 68 10.12 -26.24 -2.32
C THR A 68 8.68 -25.73 -2.39
N ALA A 69 7.78 -26.55 -2.94
CA ALA A 69 6.36 -26.20 -3.09
C ALA A 69 5.72 -25.81 -1.74
N GLU A 70 6.01 -26.56 -0.67
CA GLU A 70 5.49 -26.30 0.67
C GLU A 70 6.00 -24.98 1.26
N ARG A 71 7.32 -24.73 1.19
CA ARG A 71 7.92 -23.48 1.68
C ARG A 71 7.40 -22.27 0.91
N ARG A 72 7.22 -22.42 -0.41
CA ARG A 72 6.65 -21.39 -1.28
C ARG A 72 5.19 -21.11 -0.96
N ALA A 73 4.39 -22.14 -0.65
CA ALA A 73 3.01 -21.97 -0.24
C ALA A 73 2.92 -21.11 1.03
N TRP A 74 3.76 -21.37 2.05
CA TRP A 74 3.82 -20.55 3.26
C TRP A 74 4.17 -19.07 2.98
N VAL A 75 5.11 -18.82 2.08
CA VAL A 75 5.47 -17.45 1.65
C VAL A 75 4.32 -16.78 0.88
N LEU A 76 3.55 -17.53 0.10
CA LEU A 76 2.38 -16.99 -0.59
C LEU A 76 1.24 -16.67 0.40
N TYR A 77 0.94 -17.59 1.32
CA TYR A 77 -0.07 -17.37 2.36
C TYR A 77 0.27 -16.17 3.26
N SER A 78 1.55 -15.99 3.62
CA SER A 78 1.97 -14.85 4.44
C SER A 78 1.74 -13.51 3.73
N LYS A 79 1.97 -13.46 2.41
CA LYS A 79 1.67 -12.28 1.58
C LYS A 79 0.17 -12.00 1.48
N GLU A 80 -0.65 -13.01 1.23
CA GLU A 80 -2.12 -12.85 1.17
C GLU A 80 -2.68 -12.34 2.51
N PHE A 81 -2.20 -12.90 3.62
CA PHE A 81 -2.54 -12.43 4.96
C PHE A 81 -2.22 -10.94 5.14
N LEU A 82 -1.03 -10.50 4.75
CA LEU A 82 -0.64 -9.08 4.86
C LEU A 82 -1.53 -8.18 4.01
N VAL A 83 -1.85 -8.59 2.77
CA VAL A 83 -2.75 -7.83 1.90
C VAL A 83 -4.13 -7.67 2.53
N ILE A 84 -4.69 -8.76 3.10
CA ILE A 84 -5.99 -8.73 3.78
C ILE A 84 -5.93 -7.80 5.00
N VAL A 85 -4.90 -7.90 5.84
CA VAL A 85 -4.75 -7.05 7.03
C VAL A 85 -4.63 -5.57 6.65
N LEU A 86 -3.77 -5.24 5.69
CA LEU A 86 -3.62 -3.87 5.20
C LEU A 86 -4.94 -3.34 4.64
N TRP A 87 -5.68 -4.16 3.90
CA TRP A 87 -6.99 -3.80 3.37
C TRP A 87 -8.01 -3.52 4.49
N MET A 88 -8.07 -4.36 5.53
CA MET A 88 -8.95 -4.16 6.69
C MET A 88 -8.59 -2.88 7.47
N LEU A 89 -7.31 -2.52 7.52
CA LEU A 89 -6.83 -1.29 8.16
C LEU A 89 -7.11 -0.02 7.32
N GLY A 90 -7.66 -0.19 6.11
CA GLY A 90 -8.01 0.90 5.20
C GLY A 90 -6.90 1.29 4.23
N PHE A 91 -5.78 0.56 4.21
CA PHE A 91 -4.76 0.70 3.17
C PHE A 91 -5.28 0.06 1.88
N ARG A 92 -5.92 0.87 1.04
CA ARG A 92 -6.43 0.43 -0.25
C ARG A 92 -5.39 0.73 -1.34
N VAL A 93 -4.88 -0.32 -1.98
CA VAL A 93 -4.04 -0.18 -3.16
C VAL A 93 -4.93 0.13 -4.36
N LYS A 94 -4.75 1.31 -4.97
CA LYS A 94 -5.43 1.67 -6.21
C LYS A 94 -4.60 1.15 -7.39
N VAL A 95 -5.03 0.04 -7.97
CA VAL A 95 -4.40 -0.54 -9.17
C VAL A 95 -5.13 0.00 -10.40
N THR A 96 -4.39 0.64 -11.30
CA THR A 96 -4.88 1.08 -12.63
C THR A 96 -4.34 0.11 -13.69
N GLY A 97 -5.11 -0.17 -14.75
CA GLY A 97 -4.67 -1.06 -15.81
C GLY A 97 -4.88 -2.55 -15.53
N ARG A 98 -5.80 -2.89 -14.63
CA ARG A 98 -6.08 -4.26 -14.16
C ARG A 98 -6.52 -5.19 -15.29
N GLU A 99 -7.17 -4.64 -16.30
CA GLU A 99 -7.60 -5.32 -17.53
C GLU A 99 -6.43 -5.91 -18.33
N ASN A 100 -5.22 -5.36 -18.18
CA ASN A 100 -4.04 -5.83 -18.90
C ASN A 100 -3.42 -7.09 -18.29
N ILE A 101 -3.76 -7.42 -17.03
CA ILE A 101 -3.17 -8.56 -16.30
C ILE A 101 -3.49 -9.87 -17.03
N ARG A 102 -4.76 -10.10 -17.37
CA ARG A 102 -5.19 -11.33 -18.03
C ARG A 102 -4.50 -11.52 -19.39
N ARG A 103 -4.39 -10.43 -20.16
CA ARG A 103 -3.69 -10.45 -21.45
C ARG A 103 -2.18 -10.72 -21.27
N ALA A 104 -1.59 -10.20 -20.21
CA ALA A 104 -0.18 -10.39 -19.89
C ALA A 104 0.11 -11.85 -19.48
N GLU A 105 -0.78 -12.47 -18.69
CA GLU A 105 -0.73 -13.89 -18.33
C GLU A 105 -0.80 -14.81 -19.55
N GLU A 106 -1.74 -14.55 -20.48
CA GLU A 106 -1.90 -15.33 -21.72
C GLU A 106 -0.64 -15.25 -22.62
N LEU A 107 0.08 -14.14 -22.58
CA LEU A 107 1.29 -13.90 -23.39
C LEU A 107 2.58 -14.36 -22.70
N GLY A 108 2.52 -14.86 -21.46
CA GLY A 108 3.71 -15.26 -20.71
C GLY A 108 4.61 -14.07 -20.34
N SER A 109 4.02 -12.92 -20.01
CA SER A 109 4.77 -11.70 -19.71
C SER A 109 5.65 -11.82 -18.46
N VAL A 110 6.79 -11.13 -18.47
CA VAL A 110 7.64 -10.93 -17.29
C VAL A 110 7.22 -9.63 -16.59
N ILE A 111 6.92 -9.70 -15.30
CA ILE A 111 6.56 -8.53 -14.49
C ILE A 111 7.84 -7.75 -14.15
N VAL A 112 7.88 -6.47 -14.52
CA VAL A 112 8.94 -5.53 -14.13
C VAL A 112 8.33 -4.45 -13.26
N PHE A 113 8.84 -4.28 -12.04
CA PHE A 113 8.39 -3.25 -11.10
C PHE A 113 9.60 -2.50 -10.54
N ASN A 114 9.38 -1.23 -10.20
CA ASN A 114 10.38 -0.44 -9.50
C ASN A 114 10.38 -0.83 -8.02
N HIS A 115 11.56 -0.96 -7.41
CA HIS A 115 11.71 -1.23 -5.99
C HIS A 115 11.94 0.08 -5.24
N VAL A 116 10.88 0.60 -4.64
CA VAL A 116 10.76 1.85 -3.89
C VAL A 116 10.60 1.59 -2.39
N SER A 117 10.03 0.46 -1.99
CA SER A 117 9.80 0.08 -0.59
C SER A 117 10.02 -1.41 -0.32
N TYR A 118 10.27 -1.75 0.95
CA TYR A 118 10.35 -3.15 1.43
C TYR A 118 9.06 -3.96 1.20
N VAL A 119 7.95 -3.30 0.89
CA VAL A 119 6.62 -3.90 0.68
C VAL A 119 6.31 -4.07 -0.82
N ASP A 120 7.18 -3.60 -1.71
CA ASP A 120 7.06 -3.76 -3.17
C ASP A 120 7.39 -5.19 -3.60
#